data_AF-A0A0C1NFS4-F1
#
_entry.id   AF-A0A0C1NFS4-F1
#
_cell.length_a   1.000
_cell.length_b   1.000
_cell.length_c   1.000
_cell.angle_alpha   90.00
_cell.angle_beta   90.00
_cell.angle_gamma   90.00
#
_symmetry.space_group_name_H-M   'P 1'
#
loop_
_entity.id
_entity.type
_entity.pdbx_description
1 polymer ?
#
loop_
_entity_poly.entity_id
_entity_poly.type
_entity_poly.pdbx_seq_one_letter_code
_entity_poly.pdbx_strand_id
1 'polypeptide(L)'
;MLKRDIQGKFALKSDDYRQVRSLRLTDETWKALGMAAECLGMSRSDYLEQLMRENASPSITRKKEPIDRALATVVEPTTTPQQVATLETLRDQVLQRLKLGKQAPGYKAALKALNDFIAALSS
;
A
#
# COMPACT_ATOMS: atom_id res chain seq x y z
N MET A 1 33.41 -4.61 23.58
CA MET A 1 32.61 -5.31 24.59
C MET A 1 31.49 -4.38 25.05
N LEU A 2 30.24 -4.60 24.63
CA LEU A 2 29.12 -3.81 25.17
C LEU A 2 28.83 -4.27 26.60
N LYS A 3 28.93 -3.35 27.56
CA LYS A 3 28.57 -3.59 28.97
C LYS A 3 27.09 -3.96 29.03
N ARG A 4 26.79 -5.11 29.65
CA ARG A 4 25.41 -5.54 29.94
C ARG A 4 24.84 -4.65 31.06
N ASP A 5 23.53 -4.47 31.05
CA ASP A 5 22.81 -3.83 32.15
C ASP A 5 22.82 -4.71 33.42
N ILE A 6 22.57 -4.14 34.60
CA ILE A 6 22.59 -4.80 35.91
C ILE A 6 21.57 -5.95 36.05
N GLN A 7 20.62 -6.05 35.11
CA GLN A 7 19.66 -7.17 35.00
C GLN A 7 20.04 -8.21 33.93
N GLY A 8 21.25 -8.15 33.37
CA GLY A 8 21.70 -9.02 32.29
C GLY A 8 21.00 -8.76 30.95
N LYS A 9 20.22 -7.67 30.84
CA LYS A 9 19.53 -7.29 29.61
C LYS A 9 20.49 -6.55 28.68
N PHE A 10 20.28 -6.74 27.38
CA PHE A 10 21.00 -5.97 26.36
C PHE A 10 20.58 -4.50 26.49
N ALA A 11 21.56 -3.61 26.74
CA ALA A 11 21.33 -2.17 26.73
C ALA A 11 20.72 -1.76 25.37
N LEU A 12 19.71 -0.88 25.39
CA LEU A 12 19.17 -0.29 24.17
C LEU A 12 20.31 0.41 23.41
N LYS A 13 20.50 0.06 22.13
CA LYS A 13 21.57 0.63 21.29
C LYS A 13 21.36 2.10 20.93
N SER A 14 20.15 2.62 21.09
CA SER A 14 19.83 4.06 21.02
C SER A 14 18.54 4.34 21.80
N ASP A 15 18.47 5.50 22.45
CA ASP A 15 17.26 6.00 23.12
C ASP A 15 16.24 6.61 22.12
N ASP A 16 16.65 6.75 20.86
CA ASP A 16 15.78 7.25 19.80
C ASP A 16 14.63 6.28 19.51
N TYR A 17 13.42 6.73 19.86
CA TYR A 17 12.18 6.03 19.59
C TYR A 17 11.85 6.15 18.09
N ARG A 18 12.35 5.21 17.30
CA ARG A 18 11.95 5.04 15.89
C ARG A 18 10.50 4.56 15.83
N GLN A 19 9.69 5.20 14.99
CA GLN A 19 8.30 4.80 14.75
C GLN A 19 8.25 3.49 13.96
N VAL A 20 9.20 3.27 13.06
CA VAL A 20 9.30 2.04 12.26
C VAL A 20 10.48 1.20 12.73
N ARG A 21 10.19 -0.02 13.20
CA ARG A 21 11.21 -0.97 13.66
C ARG A 21 11.49 -2.09 12.66
N SER A 22 10.48 -2.49 11.88
CA SER A 22 10.57 -3.57 10.89
C SER A 22 9.43 -3.46 9.89
N LEU A 23 9.72 -3.71 8.61
CA LEU A 23 8.74 -3.74 7.52
C LEU A 23 9.10 -4.87 6.56
N ARG A 24 8.09 -5.61 6.08
CA ARG A 24 8.26 -6.61 5.03
C ARG A 24 7.74 -6.06 3.71
N LEU A 25 8.59 -6.07 2.70
CA LEU A 25 8.30 -5.56 1.37
C LEU A 25 8.72 -6.60 0.32
N THR A 26 8.14 -6.48 -0.87
CA THR A 26 8.67 -7.18 -2.05
C THR A 26 9.96 -6.48 -2.52
N ASP A 27 10.80 -7.20 -3.25
CA ASP A 27 12.07 -6.67 -3.76
C ASP A 27 11.86 -5.44 -4.64
N GLU A 28 10.84 -5.46 -5.49
CA GLU A 28 10.48 -4.32 -6.35
C GLU A 28 10.08 -3.09 -5.53
N THR A 29 9.28 -3.29 -4.48
CA THR A 29 8.88 -2.17 -3.60
C THR A 29 10.06 -1.64 -2.80
N TRP A 30 10.98 -2.51 -2.36
CA TRP A 30 12.19 -2.12 -1.66
C TRP A 30 13.13 -1.29 -2.56
N LYS A 31 13.25 -1.68 -3.82
CA LYS A 31 14.03 -0.94 -4.83
C LYS A 31 13.42 0.42 -5.12
N ALA A 32 12.11 0.49 -5.35
CA ALA A 32 11.39 1.75 -5.56
C ALA A 32 11.53 2.71 -4.37
N LEU A 33 11.43 2.18 -3.14
CA LEU A 33 11.66 2.95 -1.91
C LEU A 33 13.08 3.52 -1.86
N GLY A 34 14.07 2.74 -2.29
CA GLY A 34 15.45 3.19 -2.42
C GLY A 34 15.61 4.38 -3.35
N MET A 35 15.09 4.26 -4.56
CA MET A 35 15.17 5.34 -5.55
C MET A 35 14.48 6.61 -5.05
N ALA A 36 13.29 6.49 -4.44
CA ALA A 36 12.58 7.64 -3.88
C ALA A 36 13.36 8.34 -2.76
N ALA A 37 13.97 7.58 -1.84
CA ALA A 37 14.78 8.13 -0.77
C ALA A 37 16.06 8.82 -1.30
N GLU A 38 16.70 8.23 -2.31
CA GLU A 38 17.89 8.77 -2.97
C GLU A 38 17.59 10.09 -3.71
N CYS A 39 16.43 10.20 -4.38
CA CYS A 39 15.99 11.46 -4.99
C CYS A 39 15.83 12.60 -3.98
N LEU A 40 15.54 12.27 -2.72
CA LEU A 40 15.40 13.23 -1.62
C LEU A 40 16.69 13.41 -0.81
N GLY A 41 17.78 12.72 -1.17
CA GLY A 41 19.05 12.76 -0.45
C GLY A 41 18.97 12.18 0.97
N MET A 42 18.00 11.30 1.24
CA MET A 42 17.75 10.72 2.56
C MET A 42 18.04 9.23 2.61
N SER A 43 18.23 8.68 3.81
CA SER A 43 18.30 7.23 3.97
C SER A 43 16.89 6.63 3.80
N ARG A 44 16.82 5.37 3.32
CA ARG A 44 15.56 4.63 3.21
C ARG A 44 14.76 4.61 4.52
N SER A 45 15.48 4.50 5.64
CA SER A 45 14.89 4.49 6.98
C SER A 45 14.32 5.85 7.39
N ASP A 46 15.02 6.94 7.09
CA ASP A 46 14.56 8.29 7.43
C ASP A 46 13.39 8.71 6.55
N TYR A 47 13.41 8.30 5.28
CA TYR A 47 12.28 8.48 4.37
C TYR A 47 11.02 7.75 4.87
N LEU A 48 11.15 6.53 5.41
CA LEU A 48 10.03 5.81 6.02
C LEU A 48 9.51 6.51 7.29
N GLU A 49 10.39 7.02 8.15
CA GLU A 49 10.01 7.78 9.34
C GLU A 49 9.29 9.08 8.97
N GLN A 50 9.76 9.79 7.95
CA GLN A 50 9.11 10.98 7.43
C GLN A 50 7.73 10.66 6.85
N LEU A 51 7.64 9.60 6.04
CA LEU A 51 6.37 9.16 5.46
C LEU A 51 5.36 8.80 6.56
N MET A 52 5.78 8.16 7.65
CA MET A 52 4.90 7.86 8.77
C MET A 52 4.48 9.11 9.56
N ARG A 53 5.38 10.08 9.73
CA ARG A 53 5.07 11.38 10.36
C ARG A 53 4.10 12.21 9.53
N GLU A 54 4.29 12.27 8.22
CA GLU A 54 3.42 12.99 7.30
C GLU A 54 2.04 12.33 7.16
N ASN A 55 2.01 10.99 7.22
CA ASN A 55 0.77 10.22 7.20
C ASN A 55 0.13 10.03 8.58
N ALA A 56 0.65 10.68 9.63
CA ALA A 56 0.14 10.64 11.00
C ALA A 56 -1.20 11.38 11.17
N SER A 57 -2.09 11.30 10.19
CA SER A 57 -3.53 11.32 10.45
C SER A 57 -3.91 9.95 11.04
N PRO A 58 -4.23 9.86 12.34
CA PRO A 58 -4.56 8.59 12.96
C PRO A 58 -5.96 8.22 12.48
N SER A 59 -6.07 7.37 11.47
CA SER A 59 -7.35 6.75 11.20
C SER A 59 -7.16 5.33 10.71
N ILE A 60 -7.38 4.41 11.65
CA ILE A 60 -7.75 3.01 11.41
C ILE A 60 -9.04 2.89 10.56
N THR A 61 -9.70 4.02 10.25
CA THR A 61 -10.93 4.15 9.47
C THR A 61 -10.74 5.11 8.28
N ARG A 62 -9.57 5.12 7.62
CA ARG A 62 -9.43 5.96 6.41
C ARG A 62 -10.20 5.35 5.25
N LYS A 63 -11.40 5.87 4.98
CA LYS A 63 -12.00 5.78 3.64
C LYS A 63 -10.99 6.39 2.66
N LYS A 64 -10.62 5.63 1.63
CA LYS A 64 -9.70 6.06 0.58
C LYS A 64 -10.35 7.21 -0.19
N GLU A 65 -10.05 8.45 0.20
CA GLU A 65 -10.33 9.59 -0.66
C GLU A 65 -9.32 9.58 -1.81
N PRO A 66 -9.78 9.73 -3.06
CA PRO A 66 -8.90 9.78 -4.22
C PRO A 66 -8.09 11.07 -4.14
N ILE A 67 -6.76 10.94 -4.24
CA ILE A 67 -5.86 12.07 -4.37
C ILE A 67 -6.02 12.57 -5.81
N ASP A 68 -6.90 13.54 -6.01
CA ASP A 68 -7.00 14.28 -7.26
C ASP A 68 -5.81 15.22 -7.37
N ARG A 69 -4.70 14.70 -7.92
CA ARG A 69 -3.60 15.53 -8.40
C ARG A 69 -3.91 15.92 -9.85
N ALA A 70 -4.74 16.95 -9.98
CA ALA A 70 -4.92 17.64 -11.25
C ALA A 70 -3.62 18.36 -11.62
N LEU A 71 -3.03 18.01 -12.77
CA LEU A 71 -2.46 18.91 -13.78
C LEU A 71 -1.94 18.05 -14.94
N ALA A 72 -2.73 17.96 -16.02
CA ALA A 72 -2.30 17.96 -17.44
C ALA A 72 -3.47 17.58 -18.38
N THR A 73 -4.18 18.62 -18.82
CA THR A 73 -4.58 18.93 -20.21
C THR A 73 -4.98 17.79 -21.18
N VAL A 74 -6.30 17.65 -21.38
CA VAL A 74 -7.11 17.53 -22.63
C VAL A 74 -6.43 16.95 -23.90
N VAL A 75 -7.00 15.86 -24.46
CA VAL A 75 -7.57 15.67 -25.83
C VAL A 75 -7.71 14.16 -26.19
N GLU A 76 -8.97 13.70 -26.32
CA GLU A 76 -9.52 12.64 -27.23
C GLU A 76 -9.26 11.10 -27.05
N PRO A 77 -10.08 10.22 -27.69
CA PRO A 77 -10.84 9.17 -27.00
C PRO A 77 -10.33 7.77 -27.33
N THR A 78 -9.70 7.12 -26.37
CA THR A 78 -9.44 5.68 -26.45
C THR A 78 -9.54 5.10 -25.05
N THR A 79 -10.59 4.31 -24.85
CA THR A 79 -10.87 3.35 -23.77
C THR A 79 -9.84 3.35 -22.64
N THR A 80 -10.10 4.18 -21.62
CA THR A 80 -9.14 4.55 -20.58
C THR A 80 -8.85 3.45 -19.54
N PRO A 81 -7.61 3.34 -19.04
CA PRO A 81 -7.22 2.53 -17.87
C PRO A 81 -8.04 2.84 -16.59
N GLN A 82 -8.65 4.02 -16.53
CA GLN A 82 -9.44 4.51 -15.41
C GLN A 82 -10.78 3.78 -15.25
N GLN A 83 -11.38 3.30 -16.34
CA GLN A 83 -12.62 2.52 -16.27
C GLN A 83 -12.34 1.12 -15.73
N VAL A 84 -11.27 0.47 -16.19
CA VAL A 84 -10.85 -0.85 -15.69
C VAL A 84 -10.53 -0.78 -14.20
N ALA A 85 -9.79 0.24 -13.75
CA ALA A 85 -9.52 0.46 -12.32
C ALA A 85 -10.80 0.66 -11.48
N THR A 86 -11.84 1.27 -12.06
CA THR A 86 -13.14 1.44 -11.41
C THR A 86 -13.89 0.10 -11.31
N LEU A 87 -13.87 -0.71 -12.37
CA LEU A 87 -14.49 -2.03 -12.42
C LEU A 87 -13.84 -3.02 -11.45
N GLU A 88 -12.51 -3.00 -11.34
CA GLU A 88 -11.78 -3.81 -10.35
C GLU A 88 -12.12 -3.41 -8.91
N THR A 89 -12.29 -2.12 -8.65
CA THR A 89 -12.73 -1.63 -7.33
C THR A 89 -14.14 -2.11 -7.00
N LEU A 90 -15.06 -2.11 -7.97
CA LEU A 90 -16.41 -2.64 -7.80
C LEU A 90 -16.42 -4.15 -7.55
N ARG A 91 -15.59 -4.93 -8.26
CA ARG A 91 -15.40 -6.37 -8.01
C ARG A 91 -15.04 -6.63 -6.55
N ASP A 92 -14.06 -5.90 -6.01
CA ASP A 92 -13.58 -6.09 -4.65
C ASP A 92 -14.67 -5.71 -3.61
N GLN A 93 -15.49 -4.70 -3.89
CA GLN A 93 -16.66 -4.37 -3.06
C GLN A 93 -17.73 -5.46 -3.07
N VAL A 94 -18.01 -6.07 -4.23
CA VAL A 94 -18.97 -7.18 -4.33
C VAL A 94 -18.47 -8.40 -3.55
N LEU A 95 -17.19 -8.74 -3.66
CA LEU A 95 -16.58 -9.84 -2.89
C LEU A 95 -16.66 -9.60 -1.36
N GLN A 96 -16.48 -8.35 -0.91
CA GLN A 96 -16.68 -7.97 0.50
C GLN A 96 -18.13 -8.13 0.95
N ARG A 97 -19.10 -7.69 0.14
CA ARG A 97 -20.55 -7.82 0.46
C ARG A 97 -20.99 -9.28 0.54
N LEU A 98 -20.45 -10.13 -0.34
CA LEU A 98 -20.67 -11.57 -0.31
C LEU A 98 -19.95 -12.27 0.86
N LYS A 99 -19.17 -11.53 1.66
CA LYS A 99 -18.34 -12.05 2.77
C LYS A 99 -17.41 -13.18 2.32
N LEU A 100 -17.02 -13.19 1.05
CA LEU A 100 -16.11 -14.17 0.49
C LEU A 100 -14.68 -13.72 0.82
N GLY A 101 -14.17 -14.18 1.96
CA GLY A 101 -12.75 -14.08 2.26
C GLY A 101 -11.92 -14.91 1.28
N LYS A 102 -10.62 -14.62 1.17
CA LYS A 102 -9.70 -15.35 0.26
C LYS A 102 -9.66 -16.88 0.47
N GLN A 103 -10.10 -17.35 1.64
CA GLN A 103 -10.15 -18.77 2.03
C GLN A 103 -11.56 -19.38 1.90
N ALA A 104 -12.57 -18.59 1.50
CA ALA A 104 -13.92 -19.10 1.34
C ALA A 104 -14.01 -20.01 0.10
N PRO A 105 -14.73 -21.14 0.17
CA PRO A 105 -14.80 -22.11 -0.93
C PRO A 105 -15.38 -21.54 -2.24
N GLY A 106 -16.18 -20.46 -2.16
CA GLY A 106 -16.74 -19.76 -3.33
C GLY A 106 -15.91 -18.60 -3.88
N TYR A 107 -14.84 -18.18 -3.20
CA TYR A 107 -14.09 -16.97 -3.57
C TYR A 107 -13.53 -17.02 -4.99
N LYS A 108 -12.88 -18.14 -5.35
CA LYS A 108 -12.25 -18.30 -6.67
C LYS A 108 -13.27 -18.31 -7.81
N ALA A 109 -14.41 -18.95 -7.60
CA ALA A 109 -15.48 -19.03 -8.59
C ALA A 109 -16.10 -17.64 -8.84
N ALA A 110 -16.40 -16.90 -7.77
CA ALA A 110 -16.94 -15.55 -7.84
C ALA A 110 -15.94 -14.57 -8.48
N LEU A 111 -14.66 -14.64 -8.09
CA LEU A 111 -13.61 -13.80 -8.64
C LEU A 111 -13.44 -14.03 -10.16
N LYS A 112 -13.47 -15.30 -10.59
CA LYS A 112 -13.38 -15.65 -12.01
C LYS A 112 -14.57 -15.08 -12.80
N ALA A 113 -15.80 -15.32 -12.35
CA ALA A 113 -16.99 -14.83 -13.02
C ALA A 113 -17.02 -13.29 -13.14
N LEU A 114 -16.58 -12.57 -12.10
CA LEU A 114 -16.48 -11.11 -12.13
C LEU A 114 -15.39 -10.62 -13.10
N ASN A 115 -14.25 -11.29 -13.16
CA ASN A 115 -13.20 -10.94 -14.12
C ASN A 115 -13.64 -11.20 -15.57
N ASP A 116 -14.33 -12.32 -15.82
CA ASP A 116 -14.90 -12.64 -17.13
C ASP A 116 -15.94 -11.58 -17.56
N PHE A 117 -16.75 -11.08 -16.61
CA PHE A 117 -17.70 -9.99 -16.84
C PHE A 117 -17.02 -8.65 -17.16
N ILE A 118 -15.94 -8.30 -16.43
CA ILE A 118 -15.14 -7.10 -16.72
C ILE A 118 -14.51 -7.19 -18.10
N ALA A 119 -14.00 -8.37 -18.48
CA ALA A 119 -13.44 -8.61 -19.81
C ALA A 119 -14.50 -8.41 -20.91
N ALA A 120 -15.74 -8.88 -20.70
CA ALA A 120 -16.84 -8.68 -21.64
C ALA A 120 -17.26 -7.21 -21.80
N LEU A 121 -17.13 -6.40 -20.75
CA LEU A 121 -17.44 -4.95 -20.78
C LEU A 121 -16.31 -4.09 -21.36
N SER A 122 -15.11 -4.63 -21.46
CA SER A 122 -13.93 -3.96 -22.00
C SER A 122 -13.55 -4.42 -23.42
N SER A 123 -14.34 -5.34 -23.98
CA SER A 123 -14.28 -5.79 -25.37
C SER A 123 -15.20 -4.98 -26.28
#